data_AF-A0A969RR85-F1
#
_entry.id   AF-A0A969RR85-F1
#
_cell.length_a   1.000
_cell.length_b   1.000
_cell.length_c   1.000
_cell.angle_alpha   90.00
_cell.angle_beta   90.00
_cell.angle_gamma   90.00
#
_symmetry.space_group_name_H-M   'P 1'
#
loop_
_entity.id
_entity.type
_entity.pdbx_description
1 polymer ?
#
loop_
_entity_poly.entity_id
_entity_poly.type
_entity_poly.pdbx_seq_one_letter_code
_entity_poly.pdbx_strand_id
1 'polypeptide(L)'
;MTLTFDPVAYGNLLAQMVPKVIETEEEYDRALALAERLTFATHRTLEEQALHKLLVTLIESYESVHYPMDASTPHEILQHLLESSGTRQADLVGIIGSSGVVSEVINGRRSISKAQAKALGEYFKVSPSLFI
;
A
#
# COMPACT_ATOMS: atom_id res chain seq x y z
N MET A 1 -27.48 -25.13 2.69
CA MET A 1 -26.43 -25.88 3.40
C MET A 1 -25.65 -24.86 4.21
N THR A 2 -25.68 -24.94 5.54
CA THR A 2 -24.90 -24.04 6.40
C THR A 2 -23.43 -24.38 6.25
N LEU A 3 -22.68 -23.52 5.54
CA LEU A 3 -21.22 -23.56 5.52
C LEU A 3 -20.75 -23.28 6.95
N THR A 4 -20.42 -24.35 7.66
CA THR A 4 -20.02 -24.30 9.07
C THR A 4 -18.51 -24.45 9.09
N PHE A 5 -17.82 -23.59 9.84
CA PHE A 5 -16.36 -23.63 9.97
C PHE A 5 -15.92 -24.97 10.57
N ASP A 6 -14.95 -25.63 9.95
CA ASP A 6 -14.39 -26.90 10.41
C ASP A 6 -13.03 -26.67 11.10
N PRO A 7 -12.96 -26.80 12.44
CA PRO A 7 -11.71 -26.63 13.18
C PRO A 7 -10.63 -27.66 12.84
N VAL A 8 -11.00 -28.87 12.41
CA VAL A 8 -10.04 -29.91 12.03
C VAL A 8 -9.41 -29.58 10.70
N ALA A 9 -10.23 -29.17 9.71
CA ALA A 9 -9.73 -28.69 8.43
C ALA A 9 -8.82 -27.47 8.61
N TYR A 10 -9.20 -26.51 9.46
CA TYR A 10 -8.36 -25.36 9.76
C TYR A 10 -7.05 -25.76 10.47
N GLY A 11 -7.10 -26.69 11.42
CA GLY A 11 -5.89 -27.23 12.07
C GLY A 11 -4.91 -27.86 11.08
N ASN A 12 -5.41 -28.60 10.09
CA ASN A 12 -4.59 -29.18 9.02
C ASN A 12 -3.98 -28.12 8.10
N LEU A 13 -4.68 -27.01 7.85
CA LEU A 13 -4.13 -25.87 7.12
C LEU A 13 -3.02 -25.18 7.93
N LEU A 14 -3.26 -24.96 9.23
CA LEU A 14 -2.27 -24.39 10.12
C LEU A 14 -1.02 -25.25 10.23
N ALA A 15 -1.15 -26.59 10.25
CA ALA A 15 -0.01 -27.51 10.34
C ALA A 15 0.93 -27.46 9.11
N GLN A 16 0.48 -26.87 7.98
CA GLN A 16 1.32 -26.66 6.79
C GLN A 16 2.25 -25.45 6.95
N MET A 17 2.06 -24.63 7.98
CA MET A 17 2.91 -23.50 8.31
C MET A 17 3.11 -23.38 9.83
N VAL A 18 3.89 -22.42 10.29
CA VAL A 18 4.04 -22.17 11.74
C VAL A 18 3.28 -20.89 12.06
N PRO A 19 2.10 -20.96 12.73
CA PRO A 19 1.27 -19.80 12.98
C PRO A 19 1.83 -18.98 14.14
N LYS A 20 2.94 -18.29 13.88
CA LYS A 20 3.61 -17.37 14.78
C LYS A 20 3.83 -16.02 14.09
N VAL A 21 4.22 -15.03 14.88
CA VAL A 21 4.70 -13.75 14.36
C VAL A 21 5.93 -14.00 13.48
N ILE A 22 5.99 -13.30 12.35
CA ILE A 22 7.10 -13.34 11.41
C ILE A 22 8.25 -12.51 12.00
N GLU A 23 9.42 -13.10 12.15
CA GLU A 23 10.59 -12.46 12.77
C GLU A 23 11.81 -12.45 11.84
N THR A 24 11.73 -13.15 10.71
CA THR A 24 12.82 -13.34 9.75
C THR A 24 12.33 -13.21 8.33
N GLU A 25 13.23 -12.85 7.42
CA GLU A 25 12.93 -12.70 6.00
C GLU A 25 12.47 -14.02 5.37
N GLU A 26 13.08 -15.14 5.75
CA GLU A 26 12.69 -16.44 5.22
C GLU A 26 11.28 -16.86 5.67
N GLU A 27 10.84 -16.43 6.86
CA GLU A 27 9.46 -16.62 7.32
C GLU A 27 8.49 -15.73 6.56
N TYR A 28 8.90 -14.49 6.28
CA TYR A 28 8.14 -13.54 5.47
C TYR A 28 7.90 -14.07 4.07
N ASP A 29 8.94 -14.50 3.36
CA ASP A 29 8.84 -15.05 2.00
C ASP A 29 7.90 -16.26 1.92
N ARG A 30 7.97 -17.15 2.92
CA ARG A 30 7.07 -18.32 3.00
C ARG A 30 5.62 -17.90 3.22
N ALA A 31 5.38 -16.95 4.12
CA ALA A 31 4.05 -16.43 4.38
C ALA A 31 3.47 -15.72 3.15
N LEU A 32 4.29 -14.92 2.47
CA LEU A 32 3.92 -14.19 1.25
C LEU A 32 3.53 -15.16 0.13
N ALA A 33 4.37 -16.15 -0.19
CA ALA A 33 4.08 -17.14 -1.22
C ALA A 33 2.76 -17.92 -0.95
N LEU A 34 2.49 -18.21 0.32
CA LEU A 34 1.25 -18.88 0.72
C LEU A 34 0.03 -17.95 0.60
N ALA A 35 0.16 -16.69 1.00
CA ALA A 35 -0.88 -15.68 0.88
C ALA A 35 -1.22 -15.42 -0.59
N GLU A 36 -0.22 -15.30 -1.47
CA GLU A 36 -0.40 -15.15 -2.92
C GLU A 36 -1.15 -16.33 -3.52
N ARG A 37 -0.74 -17.56 -3.20
CA ARG A 37 -1.43 -18.78 -3.65
C ARG A 37 -2.91 -18.77 -3.28
N LEU A 38 -3.23 -18.34 -2.06
CA LEU A 38 -4.62 -18.23 -1.59
C LEU A 38 -5.36 -17.06 -2.24
N THR A 39 -4.70 -15.95 -2.56
CA THR A 39 -5.30 -14.82 -3.28
C THR A 39 -5.79 -15.22 -4.68
N PHE A 40 -5.02 -16.05 -5.40
CA PHE A 40 -5.35 -16.50 -6.76
C PHE A 40 -6.16 -17.80 -6.81
N ALA A 41 -6.56 -18.37 -5.67
CA ALA A 41 -7.39 -19.57 -5.63
C ALA A 41 -8.83 -19.25 -6.12
N THR A 42 -9.33 -20.03 -7.08
CA THR A 42 -10.65 -19.79 -7.71
C THR A 42 -11.82 -20.00 -6.76
N HIS A 43 -11.72 -20.91 -5.81
CA HIS A 43 -12.72 -21.15 -4.77
C HIS A 43 -12.01 -21.42 -3.45
N ARG A 44 -12.22 -20.55 -2.45
CA ARG A 44 -11.67 -20.72 -1.11
C ARG A 44 -12.72 -21.25 -0.14
N THR A 45 -12.35 -22.24 0.66
CA THR A 45 -13.16 -22.65 1.82
C THR A 45 -13.16 -21.54 2.90
N LEU A 46 -14.04 -21.67 3.90
CA LEU A 46 -14.06 -20.72 5.03
C LEU A 46 -12.73 -20.73 5.80
N GLU A 47 -12.12 -21.89 5.90
CA GLU A 47 -10.85 -22.11 6.60
C GLU A 47 -9.67 -21.52 5.81
N GLU A 48 -9.69 -21.63 4.47
CA GLU A 48 -8.69 -20.99 3.61
C GLU A 48 -8.82 -19.46 3.61
N GLN A 49 -10.04 -18.93 3.69
CA GLN A 49 -10.26 -17.49 3.87
C GLN A 49 -9.76 -17.01 5.24
N ALA A 50 -10.00 -17.78 6.30
CA ALA A 50 -9.49 -17.47 7.64
C ALA A 50 -7.96 -17.51 7.69
N LEU A 51 -7.33 -18.52 7.08
CA LEU A 51 -5.88 -18.62 6.98
C LEU A 51 -5.30 -17.47 6.16
N HIS A 52 -5.91 -17.14 5.02
CA HIS A 52 -5.46 -16.01 4.19
C HIS A 52 -5.47 -14.70 5.00
N LYS A 53 -6.55 -14.44 5.73
CA LYS A 53 -6.64 -13.26 6.59
C LYS A 53 -5.58 -13.24 7.68
N LEU A 54 -5.31 -14.38 8.33
CA LEU A 54 -4.24 -14.50 9.31
C LEU A 54 -2.87 -14.16 8.69
N LEU A 55 -2.56 -14.75 7.53
CA LEU A 55 -1.28 -14.51 6.85
C LEU A 55 -1.09 -13.04 6.47
N VAL A 56 -2.11 -12.40 5.88
CA VAL A 56 -2.06 -10.97 5.54
C VAL A 56 -1.77 -10.13 6.79
N THR A 57 -2.45 -10.38 7.91
CA THR A 57 -2.19 -9.63 9.14
C THR A 57 -0.77 -9.82 9.68
N LEU A 58 -0.20 -11.03 9.56
CA LEU A 58 1.18 -11.30 10.00
C LEU A 58 2.20 -10.61 9.09
N ILE A 59 1.97 -10.64 7.77
CA ILE A 59 2.79 -9.97 6.74
C ILE A 59 2.78 -8.45 6.99
N GLU A 60 1.60 -7.83 7.09
CA GLU A 60 1.46 -6.40 7.35
C GLU A 60 2.19 -5.97 8.63
N SER A 61 2.10 -6.78 9.69
CA SER A 61 2.83 -6.52 10.94
C SER A 61 4.35 -6.56 10.74
N TYR A 62 4.88 -7.49 9.97
CA TYR A 62 6.31 -7.58 9.68
C TYR A 62 6.78 -6.42 8.80
N GLU A 63 6.05 -6.15 7.71
CA GLU A 63 6.31 -5.05 6.79
C GLU A 63 6.30 -3.71 7.53
N SER A 64 5.35 -3.46 8.43
CA SER A 64 5.29 -2.19 9.17
C SER A 64 6.57 -1.84 9.95
N VAL A 65 7.37 -2.86 10.31
CA VAL A 65 8.63 -2.69 11.06
C VAL A 65 9.85 -2.76 10.14
N HIS A 66 9.86 -3.67 9.15
CA HIS A 66 11.04 -4.00 8.33
C HIS A 66 11.02 -3.35 6.95
N TYR A 67 9.83 -3.17 6.39
CA TYR A 67 9.53 -2.47 5.16
C TYR A 67 8.54 -1.34 5.45
N PRO A 68 8.86 -0.42 6.38
CA PRO A 68 7.99 0.73 6.56
C PRO A 68 7.81 1.31 5.17
N MET A 69 6.56 1.45 4.70
CA MET A 69 6.32 2.16 3.46
C MET A 69 7.05 3.47 3.62
N ASP A 70 8.17 3.64 2.91
CA ASP A 70 8.82 4.94 2.79
C ASP A 70 7.68 5.82 2.36
N ALA A 71 7.22 6.69 3.27
CA ALA A 71 6.09 7.55 3.00
C ALA A 71 6.53 8.31 1.75
N SER A 72 6.01 7.90 0.58
CA SER A 72 6.45 8.43 -0.69
C SER A 72 6.43 9.91 -0.51
N THR A 73 7.60 10.52 -0.63
CA THR A 73 7.74 11.90 -0.21
C THR A 73 6.74 12.71 -1.04
N PRO A 74 6.19 13.82 -0.52
CA PRO A 74 5.14 14.58 -1.20
C PRO A 74 5.41 14.89 -2.69
N HIS A 75 6.68 15.02 -3.07
CA HIS A 75 7.10 15.21 -4.45
C HIS A 75 7.06 13.93 -5.31
N GLU A 76 7.39 12.76 -4.77
CA GLU A 76 7.26 11.46 -5.45
C GLU A 76 5.79 11.12 -5.71
N ILE A 77 4.92 11.39 -4.73
CA ILE A 77 3.46 11.24 -4.92
C ILE A 77 2.97 12.16 -6.04
N LEU A 78 3.44 13.41 -6.06
CA LEU A 78 3.10 14.36 -7.12
C LEU A 78 3.59 13.89 -8.49
N GLN A 79 4.82 13.37 -8.59
CA GLN A 79 5.36 12.81 -9.84
C GLN A 79 4.51 11.65 -10.34
N HIS A 80 4.15 10.72 -9.45
CA HIS A 80 3.31 9.58 -9.79
C HIS A 80 1.91 10.02 -10.26
N LEU A 81 1.32 11.03 -9.62
CA LEU A 81 0.04 11.59 -10.05
C LEU A 81 0.13 12.25 -11.42
N LEU A 82 1.19 13.01 -11.71
CA LEU A 82 1.42 13.60 -13.04
C LEU A 82 1.52 12.53 -14.13
N GLU A 83 2.25 11.44 -13.86
CA GLU A 83 2.41 10.33 -14.81
C GLU A 83 1.10 9.58 -15.04
N SER A 84 0.40 9.20 -13.95
CA SER A 84 -0.85 8.43 -14.03
C SER A 84 -2.04 9.22 -14.57
N SER A 85 -2.11 10.54 -14.33
CA SER A 85 -3.18 11.41 -14.86
C SER A 85 -2.86 11.99 -16.24
N GLY A 86 -1.62 11.87 -16.72
CA GLY A 86 -1.14 12.51 -17.94
C GLY A 86 -1.04 14.05 -17.84
N THR A 87 -1.08 14.60 -16.63
CA THR A 87 -0.96 16.05 -16.38
C THR A 87 0.48 16.51 -16.61
N ARG A 88 0.67 17.65 -17.27
CA ARG A 88 2.00 18.23 -17.50
C ARG A 88 2.35 19.20 -16.38
N GLN A 89 3.64 19.37 -16.12
CA GLN A 89 4.12 20.36 -15.14
C GLN A 89 3.59 21.78 -15.45
N ALA A 90 3.48 22.13 -16.73
CA ALA A 90 2.95 23.41 -17.18
C ALA A 90 1.52 23.67 -16.70
N ASP A 91 0.71 22.62 -16.52
CA ASP A 91 -0.69 22.73 -16.10
C ASP A 91 -0.81 23.07 -14.61
N LEU A 92 0.25 22.87 -13.82
CA LEU A 92 0.32 23.24 -12.41
C LEU A 92 0.78 24.70 -12.20
N VAL A 93 1.21 25.39 -13.26
CA VAL A 93 1.60 26.81 -13.19
C VAL A 93 0.37 27.65 -12.94
N GLY A 94 0.44 28.52 -11.93
CA GLY A 94 -0.69 29.32 -11.45
C GLY A 94 -1.57 28.60 -10.43
N ILE A 95 -1.47 27.26 -10.31
CA ILE A 95 -2.15 26.49 -9.27
C ILE A 95 -1.30 26.46 -8.00
N ILE A 96 -0.05 26.02 -8.11
CA ILE A 96 0.88 25.91 -6.98
C ILE A 96 2.00 26.96 -7.00
N GLY A 97 2.11 27.76 -8.06
CA GLY A 97 3.12 28.82 -8.15
C GLY A 97 3.57 29.11 -9.57
N SER A 98 4.70 29.81 -9.71
CA SER A 98 5.33 30.05 -11.01
C SER A 98 5.99 28.77 -11.55
N SER A 99 6.33 28.76 -12.85
CA SER A 99 7.00 27.62 -13.49
C SER A 99 8.28 27.17 -12.77
N GLY A 100 9.07 28.10 -12.22
CA GLY A 100 10.24 27.76 -11.41
C GLY A 100 9.86 27.02 -10.13
N VAL A 101 8.84 27.52 -9.40
CA VAL A 101 8.36 26.88 -8.16
C VAL A 101 7.80 25.49 -8.42
N VAL A 102 7.03 25.33 -9.50
CA VAL A 102 6.50 24.03 -9.91
C VAL A 102 7.64 23.03 -10.15
N SER A 103 8.67 23.45 -10.89
CA SER A 103 9.81 22.59 -11.18
C SER A 103 10.59 22.22 -9.91
N GLU A 104 10.81 23.17 -9.00
CA GLU A 104 11.49 22.92 -7.73
C GLU A 104 10.70 21.94 -6.85
N VAL A 105 9.38 22.07 -6.81
CA VAL A 105 8.48 21.19 -6.06
C VAL A 105 8.47 19.78 -6.64
N ILE A 106 8.31 19.64 -7.96
CA ILE A 106 8.28 18.33 -8.62
C ILE A 106 9.62 17.61 -8.46
N ASN A 107 10.74 18.32 -8.54
CA ASN A 107 12.08 17.75 -8.36
C ASN A 107 12.51 17.62 -6.89
N GLY A 108 11.61 17.85 -5.92
CA GLY A 108 11.90 17.70 -4.49
C GLY A 108 12.88 18.74 -3.91
N ARG A 109 13.27 19.77 -4.67
CA ARG A 109 14.16 20.85 -4.21
C ARG A 109 13.45 21.84 -3.29
N ARG A 110 12.12 21.86 -3.33
CA ARG A 110 11.27 22.70 -2.48
C ARG A 110 10.12 21.88 -1.92
N SER A 111 9.87 22.03 -0.62
CA SER A 111 8.74 21.37 0.04
C SER A 111 7.39 21.94 -0.42
N ILE A 112 6.37 21.09 -0.40
CA ILE A 112 4.99 21.48 -0.69
C ILE A 112 4.43 22.17 0.56
N SER A 113 3.98 23.42 0.42
CA SER A 113 3.28 24.11 1.50
C SER A 113 1.86 23.59 1.67
N LYS A 114 1.27 23.75 2.86
CA LYS A 114 -0.14 23.34 3.13
C LYS A 114 -1.14 23.94 2.13
N ALA A 115 -0.91 25.17 1.67
CA ALA A 115 -1.77 25.81 0.66
C ALA A 115 -1.66 25.12 -0.70
N GLN A 116 -0.43 24.76 -1.12
CA GLN A 116 -0.19 24.01 -2.34
C GLN A 116 -0.73 22.58 -2.24
N ALA A 117 -0.56 21.90 -1.10
CA ALA A 117 -1.12 20.58 -0.83
C ALA A 117 -2.65 20.56 -1.00
N LYS A 118 -3.34 21.60 -0.49
CA LYS A 118 -4.78 21.76 -0.68
C LYS A 118 -5.15 21.94 -2.15
N ALA A 119 -4.46 22.83 -2.87
CA ALA A 119 -4.70 23.07 -4.28
C ALA A 119 -4.45 21.81 -5.14
N LEU A 120 -3.41 21.04 -4.84
CA LEU A 120 -3.11 19.76 -5.49
C LEU A 120 -4.17 18.71 -5.17
N GLY A 121 -4.61 18.60 -3.92
CA GLY A 121 -5.69 17.69 -3.53
C GLY A 121 -7.00 18.01 -4.26
N GLU A 122 -7.34 19.29 -4.41
CA GLU A 122 -8.50 19.73 -5.19
C GLU A 122 -8.34 19.41 -6.69
N TYR A 123 -7.15 19.63 -7.26
CA TYR A 123 -6.87 19.37 -8.68
C TYR A 123 -6.91 17.89 -9.03
N PHE A 124 -6.21 17.04 -8.27
CA PHE A 124 -6.13 15.59 -8.49
C PHE A 124 -7.30 14.82 -7.88
N LYS A 125 -8.18 15.48 -7.14
CA LYS A 125 -9.31 14.87 -6.40
C LYS A 125 -8.85 13.80 -5.40
N VAL A 126 -7.75 14.07 -4.71
CA VAL A 126 -7.17 13.21 -3.67
C VAL A 126 -7.07 13.96 -2.34
N SER A 127 -6.82 13.24 -1.24
CA SER A 127 -6.64 13.89 0.06
C SER A 127 -5.40 14.80 0.05
N PRO A 128 -5.50 16.07 0.50
CA PRO A 128 -4.34 16.95 0.67
C PRO A 128 -3.27 16.38 1.61
N SER A 129 -3.63 15.45 2.50
CA SER A 129 -2.69 14.78 3.41
C SER A 129 -1.62 13.97 2.69
N LEU A 130 -1.82 13.63 1.42
CA LEU A 130 -0.81 12.97 0.60
C LEU A 130 0.38 13.89 0.25
N PHE A 131 0.25 15.20 0.47
CA PHE A 131 1.29 16.18 0.12
C PHE A 131 1.85 16.95 1.33
N ILE A 132 1.62 16.45 2.55
CA ILE A 132 2.00 17.11 3.82
C ILE A 132 3.06 16.30 4.55
#